data_AF-A0A5C8VED9-F1
#
_entry.id   AF-A0A5C8VED9-F1
#
_cell.length_a   1.000
_cell.length_b   1.000
_cell.length_c   1.000
_cell.angle_alpha   90.00
_cell.angle_beta   90.00
_cell.angle_gamma   90.00
#
_symmetry.space_group_name_H-M   'P 1'
#
loop_
_entity.id
_entity.type
_entity.pdbx_description
1 polymer ?
#
loop_
_entity_poly.entity_id
_entity_poly.type
_entity_poly.pdbx_seq_one_letter_code
_entity_poly.pdbx_strand_id
1 'polypeptide(L)'
;MNQMLMAVILVAGMTVTDTSISTAERPTNLVKLGFADMTKAQEDSLWRQVDQLAFFEATANLCGKKSDLEARIMAAVQECISNEALDRVRDRWRSKVKEIGRKIFVPKSKQSAFCNDADILAVHNRYFTDVARKSQEAERLCAACLASGVCR
;
A
#
# COMPACT_ATOMS: atom_id res chain seq x y z
N MET A 1 -20.35 -72.51 -17.57
CA MET A 1 -20.62 -71.87 -18.88
C MET A 1 -19.81 -70.58 -18.93
N ASN A 2 -18.82 -70.58 -19.84
CA ASN A 2 -18.08 -69.50 -20.53
C ASN A 2 -17.54 -68.32 -19.67
N GLN A 3 -16.23 -68.05 -19.53
CA GLN A 3 -15.08 -67.97 -20.46
C GLN A 3 -15.18 -66.83 -21.50
N MET A 4 -14.07 -66.07 -21.62
CA MET A 4 -13.68 -65.10 -22.69
C MET A 4 -14.27 -63.67 -22.58
N LEU A 5 -13.61 -62.56 -22.94
CA LEU A 5 -12.33 -62.30 -23.61
C LEU A 5 -11.88 -60.84 -23.33
N MET A 6 -10.58 -60.60 -23.53
CA MET A 6 -9.91 -59.30 -23.65
C MET A 6 -10.55 -58.31 -24.64
N ALA A 7 -10.34 -57.01 -24.42
CA ALA A 7 -10.09 -56.05 -25.50
C ALA A 7 -9.14 -54.93 -25.06
N VAL A 8 -7.88 -55.07 -25.48
CA VAL A 8 -6.91 -53.97 -25.63
C VAL A 8 -7.29 -53.21 -26.90
N ILE A 9 -7.38 -51.88 -26.82
CA ILE A 9 -7.23 -51.01 -28.01
C ILE A 9 -6.16 -49.95 -27.68
N LEU A 10 -4.99 -50.16 -28.29
CA LEU A 10 -3.94 -49.18 -28.59
C LEU A 10 -4.28 -48.52 -29.93
N VAL A 11 -4.41 -47.19 -30.01
CA VAL A 11 -4.12 -46.30 -31.18
C VAL A 11 -4.12 -44.86 -30.64
N ALA A 12 -2.97 -44.24 -30.37
CA ALA A 12 -2.10 -43.45 -31.25
C ALA A 12 -2.40 -41.93 -31.26
N GLY A 13 -1.37 -41.16 -30.89
CA GLY A 13 -1.00 -39.90 -31.53
C GLY A 13 -1.88 -38.68 -31.30
N MET A 14 -1.51 -37.85 -30.33
CA MET A 14 -1.32 -36.41 -30.59
C MET A 14 -0.11 -35.91 -29.78
N THR A 15 0.96 -35.63 -30.51
CA THR A 15 2.10 -34.84 -30.08
C THR A 15 1.60 -33.46 -29.65
N VAL A 16 1.53 -33.20 -28.35
CA VAL A 16 1.47 -31.81 -27.87
C VAL A 16 2.90 -31.31 -27.93
N THR A 17 3.15 -30.58 -29.01
CA THR A 17 4.34 -29.78 -29.25
C THR A 17 4.73 -29.03 -28.00
N ASP A 18 6.03 -29.05 -27.70
CA ASP A 18 6.72 -28.12 -26.82
C ASP A 18 6.23 -26.69 -27.07
N THR A 19 5.31 -26.22 -26.23
CA THR A 19 5.23 -24.79 -25.98
C THR A 19 6.42 -24.48 -25.09
N SER A 20 7.59 -24.35 -25.71
CA SER A 20 8.65 -23.50 -25.18
C SER A 20 8.01 -22.14 -25.01
N ILE A 21 7.55 -21.86 -23.79
CA ILE A 21 7.23 -20.52 -23.35
C ILE A 21 8.55 -19.78 -23.50
N SER A 22 8.66 -19.07 -24.62
CA SER A 22 9.68 -18.07 -24.82
C SER A 22 9.60 -17.19 -23.59
N THR A 23 10.60 -17.32 -22.72
CA THR A 23 10.82 -16.43 -21.59
C THR A 23 11.13 -15.11 -22.25
N ALA A 24 10.08 -14.35 -22.59
CA ALA A 24 10.23 -12.98 -23.00
C ALA A 24 11.02 -12.33 -21.89
N GLU A 25 12.27 -11.99 -22.18
CA GLU A 25 13.10 -11.17 -21.32
C GLU A 25 12.28 -9.94 -20.98
N ARG A 26 11.71 -9.92 -19.77
CA ARG A 26 11.02 -8.76 -19.25
C ARG A 26 12.05 -7.64 -19.26
N PRO A 27 11.80 -6.50 -19.93
CA PRO A 27 12.72 -5.38 -19.88
C PRO A 27 12.98 -5.04 -18.40
N THR A 28 14.23 -5.20 -18.00
CA THR A 28 14.74 -5.21 -16.62
C THR A 28 14.90 -3.82 -15.99
N ASN A 29 14.20 -2.82 -16.53
CA ASN A 29 14.09 -1.51 -15.89
C ASN A 29 12.68 -1.37 -15.37
N LEU A 30 12.46 -1.91 -14.17
CA LEU A 30 11.25 -1.72 -13.39
C LEU A 30 11.11 -0.20 -13.14
N VAL A 31 10.31 0.49 -13.96
CA VAL A 31 10.13 1.94 -13.82
C VAL A 31 9.33 2.17 -12.55
N LYS A 32 10.02 2.62 -11.50
CA LYS A 32 9.37 3.05 -10.27
C LYS A 32 8.65 4.37 -10.54
N LEU A 33 7.39 4.46 -10.12
CA LEU A 33 6.58 5.66 -10.25
C LEU A 33 7.14 6.77 -9.36
N GLY A 34 7.19 7.98 -9.88
CA GLY A 34 7.57 9.19 -9.16
C GLY A 34 6.54 10.30 -9.34
N PHE A 35 6.87 11.48 -8.82
CA PHE A 35 6.03 12.67 -8.99
C PHE A 35 5.91 13.12 -10.46
N ALA A 36 6.89 12.79 -11.30
CA ALA A 36 6.86 13.09 -12.73
C ALA A 36 5.72 12.37 -13.46
N ASP A 37 5.25 11.24 -12.92
CA ASP A 37 4.16 10.43 -13.49
C ASP A 37 2.77 10.89 -12.99
N MET A 38 2.72 11.91 -12.14
CA MET A 38 1.48 12.42 -11.55
C MET A 38 1.02 13.70 -12.25
N THR A 39 -0.27 13.77 -12.57
CA THR A 39 -0.92 15.05 -12.87
C THR A 39 -0.95 15.93 -11.61
N LYS A 40 -1.10 17.25 -11.80
CA LYS A 40 -1.19 18.17 -10.67
C LYS A 40 -2.34 17.85 -9.71
N ALA A 41 -3.48 17.42 -10.25
CA ALA A 41 -4.63 17.01 -9.46
C ALA A 41 -4.35 15.75 -8.61
N GLN A 42 -3.60 14.79 -9.15
CA GLN A 42 -3.17 13.61 -8.39
C GLN A 42 -2.17 14.00 -7.28
N GLU A 43 -1.21 14.88 -7.58
CA GLU A 43 -0.26 15.38 -6.59
C GLU A 43 -0.99 16.11 -5.44
N ASP A 44 -1.95 16.98 -5.75
CA ASP A 44 -2.72 17.70 -4.74
C ASP A 44 -3.63 16.77 -3.92
N SER A 45 -4.15 15.71 -4.53
CA SER A 45 -4.88 14.65 -3.83
C SER A 45 -3.97 13.88 -2.87
N LEU A 46 -2.75 13.54 -3.29
CA LEU A 46 -1.74 12.91 -2.44
C LEU A 46 -1.41 13.80 -1.25
N TRP A 47 -1.16 15.09 -1.47
CA TRP A 47 -0.83 16.02 -0.39
C TRP A 47 -1.96 16.23 0.61
N ARG A 48 -3.21 16.25 0.17
CA ARG A 48 -4.35 16.26 1.10
C ARG A 48 -4.40 15.00 1.97
N GLN A 49 -4.12 13.84 1.39
CA GLN A 49 -4.09 12.57 2.13
C GLN A 49 -2.92 12.53 3.13
N VAL A 50 -1.73 12.97 2.73
CA VAL A 50 -0.56 13.07 3.62
C VAL A 50 -0.82 14.03 4.79
N ASP A 51 -1.42 15.19 4.53
CA ASP A 51 -1.74 16.17 5.56
C ASP A 51 -2.80 15.63 6.54
N GLN A 52 -3.79 14.88 6.03
CA GLN A 52 -4.78 14.19 6.86
C GLN A 52 -4.14 13.09 7.73
N LEU A 53 -3.24 12.27 7.16
CA LEU A 53 -2.49 11.25 7.89
C LEU A 53 -1.66 11.87 9.01
N ALA A 54 -0.98 12.97 8.70
CA ALA A 54 -0.19 13.72 9.67
C ALA A 54 -1.03 14.28 10.83
N PHE A 55 -2.28 14.67 10.58
CA PHE A 55 -3.19 15.11 11.64
C PHE A 55 -3.51 13.99 12.64
N PHE A 56 -3.83 12.81 12.13
CA PHE A 56 -4.12 11.65 12.99
C PHE A 56 -2.90 11.20 13.77
N GLU A 57 -1.73 11.18 13.13
CA GLU A 57 -0.46 10.87 13.78
C GLU A 57 -0.12 11.91 14.87
N ALA A 58 -0.30 13.21 14.62
CA ALA A 58 -0.09 14.23 15.63
C ALA A 58 -1.05 14.08 16.83
N THR A 59 -2.30 13.72 16.57
CA THR A 59 -3.31 13.45 17.62
C THR A 59 -2.96 12.20 18.41
N ALA A 60 -2.48 11.14 17.74
CA ALA A 60 -1.99 9.91 18.36
C ALA A 60 -0.84 10.22 19.33
N ASN A 61 0.14 10.97 18.86
CA ASN A 61 1.31 11.38 19.64
C ASN A 61 0.94 12.25 20.83
N LEU A 62 -0.02 13.18 20.68
CA LEU A 62 -0.58 13.92 21.80
C LEU A 62 -1.15 12.98 22.87
N CYS A 63 -1.84 11.91 22.46
CA CYS A 63 -2.41 10.93 23.38
C CYS A 63 -1.41 9.85 23.85
N GLY A 64 -0.12 10.00 23.56
CA GLY A 64 0.92 9.03 23.93
C GLY A 64 0.82 7.71 23.17
N LYS A 65 0.02 7.64 22.11
CA LYS A 65 -0.11 6.48 21.24
C LYS A 65 0.88 6.62 20.10
N LYS A 66 2.02 5.93 20.20
CA LYS A 66 2.93 5.80 19.06
C LYS A 66 2.29 4.95 17.99
N SER A 67 2.45 5.35 16.74
CA SER A 67 2.01 4.58 15.59
C SER A 67 3.18 4.33 14.65
N ASP A 68 3.23 3.15 14.05
CA ASP A 68 4.21 2.80 13.02
C ASP A 68 3.67 3.11 11.61
N LEU A 69 2.75 4.08 11.49
CA LEU A 69 2.01 4.34 10.24
C LEU A 69 2.93 4.72 9.10
N GLU A 70 3.92 5.59 9.36
CA GLU A 70 4.94 5.97 8.38
C GLU A 70 5.67 4.73 7.86
N ALA A 71 6.22 3.91 8.75
CA ALA A 71 6.99 2.73 8.38
C ALA A 71 6.13 1.72 7.59
N ARG A 72 4.89 1.48 8.03
CA ARG A 72 3.96 0.54 7.38
C ARG A 72 3.56 1.00 5.97
N ILE A 73 3.26 2.28 5.79
CA ILE A 73 2.91 2.81 4.47
C ILE A 73 4.11 2.75 3.55
N MET A 74 5.28 3.21 4.02
CA MET A 74 6.49 3.25 3.19
C MET A 74 6.88 1.84 2.74
N ALA A 75 6.84 0.85 3.64
CA ALA A 75 7.13 -0.55 3.30
C ALA A 75 6.15 -1.11 2.26
N ALA A 76 4.86 -0.73 2.31
CA ALA A 76 3.85 -1.22 1.38
C ALA A 76 4.04 -0.73 -0.07
N VAL A 77 4.74 0.40 -0.28
CA VAL A 77 4.86 1.04 -1.60
C VAL A 77 6.31 1.16 -2.10
N GLN A 78 7.32 0.80 -1.29
CA GLN A 78 8.73 1.02 -1.62
C GLN A 78 9.20 0.33 -2.91
N GLU A 79 8.55 -0.77 -3.29
CA GLU A 79 8.93 -1.56 -4.45
C GLU A 79 8.50 -0.91 -5.77
N CYS A 80 7.42 -0.13 -5.78
CA CYS A 80 6.88 0.53 -6.98
C CYS A 80 7.07 2.04 -7.01
N ILE A 81 7.42 2.69 -5.90
CA ILE A 81 7.62 4.15 -5.86
C ILE A 81 9.12 4.47 -5.76
N SER A 82 9.56 5.50 -6.47
CA SER A 82 10.96 5.91 -6.45
C SER A 82 11.37 6.40 -5.06
N ASN A 83 12.62 6.14 -4.66
CA ASN A 83 13.12 6.55 -3.34
C ASN A 83 13.02 8.06 -3.14
N GLU A 84 13.28 8.86 -4.19
CA GLU A 84 13.12 10.31 -4.16
C GLU A 84 11.68 10.73 -3.84
N ALA A 85 10.69 10.07 -4.45
CA ALA A 85 9.29 10.36 -4.18
C ALA A 85 8.91 9.95 -2.75
N LEU A 86 9.37 8.79 -2.26
CA LEU A 86 9.15 8.35 -0.89
C LEU A 86 9.75 9.33 0.12
N ASP A 87 10.98 9.80 -0.11
CA ASP A 87 11.65 10.76 0.77
C ASP A 87 10.88 12.09 0.81
N ARG A 88 10.42 12.60 -0.35
CA ARG A 88 9.59 13.82 -0.39
C ARG A 88 8.28 13.67 0.37
N VAL A 89 7.61 12.52 0.26
CA VAL A 89 6.38 12.23 1.02
C VAL A 89 6.68 12.15 2.52
N ARG A 90 7.76 11.46 2.90
CA ARG A 90 8.21 11.30 4.28
C ARG A 90 8.54 12.64 4.94
N ASP A 91 9.27 13.49 4.25
CA ASP A 91 9.67 14.80 4.76
C ASP A 91 8.47 15.71 4.95
N ARG A 92 7.54 15.72 3.99
CA ARG A 92 6.29 16.47 4.13
C ARG A 92 5.48 15.97 5.31
N TRP A 93 5.30 14.65 5.43
CA TRP A 93 4.57 14.03 6.53
C TRP A 93 5.15 14.48 7.87
N ARG A 94 6.45 14.26 8.09
CA ARG A 94 7.11 14.57 9.37
C ARG A 94 7.02 16.06 9.71
N SER A 95 7.22 16.91 8.70
CA SER A 95 7.03 18.36 8.84
C SER A 95 5.61 18.70 9.28
N LYS A 96 4.60 18.09 8.65
CA LYS A 96 3.19 18.33 8.98
C LYS A 96 2.79 17.78 10.34
N VAL A 97 3.26 16.60 10.74
CA VAL A 97 3.03 16.06 12.09
C VAL A 97 3.56 17.04 13.13
N LYS A 98 4.78 17.57 12.94
CA LYS A 98 5.38 18.57 13.84
C LYS A 98 4.63 19.90 13.82
N GLU A 99 4.19 20.36 12.66
CA GLU A 99 3.39 21.58 12.52
C GLU A 99 2.06 21.45 13.27
N ILE A 100 1.32 20.37 13.02
CA ILE A 100 0.01 20.11 13.61
C ILE A 100 0.15 19.88 15.11
N GLY A 101 1.13 19.07 15.54
CA GLY A 101 1.38 18.83 16.97
C GLY A 101 1.68 20.11 17.76
N ARG A 102 2.28 21.13 17.14
CA ARG A 102 2.47 22.45 17.75
C ARG A 102 1.19 23.28 17.82
N LYS A 103 0.24 23.04 16.91
CA LYS A 103 -1.03 23.76 16.81
C LYS A 103 -2.13 23.14 17.68
N ILE A 104 -2.07 21.84 17.92
CA ILE A 104 -3.01 21.17 18.81
C ILE A 104 -2.68 21.56 20.25
N PHE A 105 -3.44 22.50 20.81
CA PHE A 105 -3.37 22.86 22.22
C PHE A 105 -4.48 22.16 22.99
N VAL A 106 -4.11 21.19 23.80
CA VAL A 106 -4.99 20.59 24.80
C VAL A 106 -4.32 20.77 26.17
N PRO A 107 -4.95 21.50 27.12
CA PRO A 107 -4.41 21.62 28.47
C PRO A 107 -4.14 20.24 29.06
N LYS A 108 -3.01 20.06 29.75
CA LYS A 108 -2.66 18.76 30.38
C LYS A 108 -3.78 18.20 31.26
N SER A 109 -4.51 19.08 31.97
CA SER A 109 -5.66 18.72 32.80
C SER A 109 -6.87 18.17 32.03
N LYS A 110 -6.96 18.44 30.72
CA LYS A 110 -8.02 18.00 29.82
C LYS A 110 -7.57 16.93 28.83
N GLN A 111 -6.27 16.68 28.73
CA GLN A 111 -5.67 15.74 27.78
C GLN A 111 -6.21 14.31 27.93
N SER A 112 -6.35 13.81 29.18
CA SER A 112 -6.94 12.49 29.42
C SER A 112 -8.40 12.42 28.94
N ALA A 113 -9.21 13.44 29.22
CA ALA A 113 -10.60 13.48 28.77
C ALA A 113 -10.70 13.52 27.24
N PHE A 114 -9.87 14.34 26.57
CA PHE A 114 -9.79 14.41 25.11
C PHE A 114 -9.38 13.07 24.48
N CYS A 115 -8.37 12.40 25.05
CA CYS A 115 -7.86 11.14 24.51
C CYS A 115 -8.74 9.93 24.77
N ASN A 116 -9.63 10.02 25.77
CA ASN A 116 -10.62 8.99 26.13
C ASN A 116 -12.02 9.30 25.59
N ASP A 117 -12.17 10.41 24.88
CA ASP A 117 -13.41 10.76 24.21
C ASP A 117 -13.76 9.69 23.17
N ALA A 118 -15.00 9.18 23.24
CA ALA A 118 -15.44 8.04 22.42
C ALA A 118 -15.43 8.39 20.93
N ASP A 119 -15.73 9.63 20.56
CA ASP A 119 -15.75 10.08 19.16
C ASP A 119 -14.32 10.20 18.64
N ILE A 120 -13.40 10.75 19.44
CA ILE A 120 -11.97 10.81 19.08
C ILE A 120 -11.40 9.41 18.88
N LEU A 121 -11.70 8.48 19.78
CA LEU A 121 -11.27 7.08 19.66
C LEU A 121 -11.89 6.40 18.43
N ALA A 122 -13.17 6.60 18.17
CA ALA A 122 -13.86 6.01 17.01
C ALA A 122 -13.29 6.51 15.69
N VAL A 123 -13.05 7.83 15.56
CA VAL A 123 -12.45 8.41 14.35
C VAL A 123 -11.02 7.89 14.17
N HIS A 124 -10.22 7.88 15.24
CA HIS A 124 -8.87 7.35 15.21
C HIS A 124 -8.84 5.89 14.74
N ASN A 125 -9.60 5.01 15.39
CA ASN A 125 -9.64 3.59 15.04
C ASN A 125 -10.11 3.35 13.61
N ARG A 126 -11.15 4.06 13.16
CA ARG A 126 -11.64 3.98 11.77
C ARG A 126 -10.54 4.36 10.79
N TYR A 127 -9.84 5.45 11.09
CA TYR A 127 -8.79 5.94 10.19
C TYR A 127 -7.60 4.99 10.11
N PHE A 128 -7.11 4.47 11.24
CA PHE A 128 -6.02 3.48 11.22
C PHE A 128 -6.42 2.19 10.49
N THR A 129 -7.68 1.77 10.61
CA THR A 129 -8.22 0.63 9.84
C THR A 129 -8.25 0.94 8.35
N ASP A 130 -8.73 2.11 7.96
CA ASP A 130 -8.79 2.53 6.56
C ASP A 130 -7.41 2.65 5.93
N VAL A 131 -6.42 3.15 6.68
CA VAL A 131 -5.03 3.22 6.21
C VAL A 131 -4.44 1.84 6.02
N ALA A 132 -4.63 0.92 6.98
CA ALA A 132 -4.16 -0.45 6.83
C ALA A 132 -4.77 -1.12 5.57
N ARG A 133 -6.07 -0.90 5.34
CA ARG A 133 -6.75 -1.38 4.13
C ARG A 133 -6.16 -0.77 2.85
N LYS A 134 -5.96 0.55 2.83
CA LYS A 134 -5.37 1.26 1.69
C LYS A 134 -3.92 0.87 1.42
N SER A 135 -3.13 0.60 2.46
CA SER A 135 -1.75 0.09 2.32
C SER A 135 -1.74 -1.29 1.69
N GLN A 136 -2.61 -2.20 2.11
CA GLN A 136 -2.74 -3.52 1.47
C GLN A 136 -3.21 -3.42 0.02
N GLU A 137 -4.15 -2.51 -0.25
CA GLU A 137 -4.62 -2.25 -1.61
C GLU A 137 -3.48 -1.70 -2.48
N ALA A 138 -2.70 -0.75 -1.97
CA ALA A 138 -1.52 -0.21 -2.65
C ALA A 138 -0.48 -1.30 -2.90
N GLU A 139 -0.18 -2.15 -1.93
CA GLU A 139 0.75 -3.29 -2.08
C GLU A 139 0.28 -4.26 -3.16
N ARG A 140 -1.03 -4.58 -3.22
CA ARG A 140 -1.59 -5.44 -4.28
C ARG A 140 -1.50 -4.79 -5.65
N LEU A 141 -1.79 -3.51 -5.77
CA LEU A 141 -1.67 -2.77 -7.04
C LEU A 141 -0.22 -2.66 -7.49
N CYS A 142 0.69 -2.40 -6.53
CA CYS A 142 2.14 -2.40 -6.71
C CYS A 142 2.59 -3.75 -7.29
N ALA A 143 2.29 -4.85 -6.60
CA ALA A 143 2.64 -6.21 -7.05
C ALA A 143 2.03 -6.55 -8.42
N ALA A 144 0.78 -6.15 -8.67
CA ALA A 144 0.12 -6.36 -9.96
C ALA A 144 0.82 -5.61 -11.10
N CYS A 145 1.24 -4.35 -10.88
CA CYS A 145 2.06 -3.64 -11.85
C CYS A 145 3.38 -4.36 -12.09
N LEU A 146 4.09 -4.74 -11.02
CA LEU A 146 5.41 -5.38 -11.17
C LEU A 146 5.31 -6.71 -11.94
N ALA A 147 4.21 -7.44 -11.76
CA ALA A 147 3.93 -8.66 -12.49
C ALA A 147 3.57 -8.43 -13.97
N SER A 148 2.86 -7.33 -14.29
CA SER A 148 2.41 -7.02 -15.64
C SER A 148 3.44 -6.24 -16.47
N GLY A 149 4.42 -5.59 -15.82
CA GLY A 149 5.35 -4.66 -16.46
C GLY A 149 4.69 -3.32 -16.86
N VAL A 150 3.46 -3.06 -16.42
CA VAL A 150 2.70 -1.85 -16.74
C VAL A 150 2.23 -1.19 -15.44
N CYS A 151 2.93 -0.13 -15.04
CA CYS A 151 2.51 0.83 -14.01
C CYS A 151 1.94 2.05 -14.72
N ARG A 152 0.62 2.17 -14.81
CA ARG A 152 -0.06 3.39 -15.27
C ARG A 152 -1.25 3.69 -14.39
#